data_AF-A0A540MAR2-F1
#
_entry.id   AF-A0A540MAR2-F1
#
_cell.length_a   1.000
_cell.length_b   1.000
_cell.length_c   1.000
_cell.angle_alpha   90.00
_cell.angle_beta   90.00
_cell.angle_gamma   90.00
#
_symmetry.space_group_name_H-M   'P 1'
#
loop_
_entity.id
_entity.type
_entity.pdbx_description
1 polymer ?
#
loop_
_entity_poly.entity_id
_entity_poly.type
_entity_poly.pdbx_seq_one_letter_code
_entity_poly.pdbx_strand_id
1 'polypeptide(L)'
;MEATKATKDADGRRGGDRKKSVSKSVKVGLQFPVGCIARFLEKGHYAQRIGTGAPIYLAAVLKYLTAKVISQSTFLRSKHIPFIYIFNFW
;
A
#
# COMPACT_ATOMS: atom_id res chain seq x y z
N MET A 1 14.16 21.18 28.18
CA MET A 1 13.06 21.18 27.18
C MET A 1 13.38 20.07 26.18
N GLU A 2 13.20 18.79 26.53
CA GLU A 2 11.91 18.06 26.60
C GLU A 2 11.36 17.84 25.18
N ALA A 3 11.24 16.62 24.64
CA ALA A 3 10.48 15.53 25.22
C ALA A 3 11.00 14.13 24.79
N THR A 4 11.19 13.25 25.77
CA THR A 4 11.29 11.81 25.58
C THR A 4 9.91 11.24 25.26
N LYS A 5 9.69 10.74 24.04
CA LYS A 5 8.41 10.13 23.68
C LYS A 5 8.38 8.68 24.17
N ALA A 6 7.79 8.48 25.35
CA ALA A 6 7.52 7.18 25.92
C ALA A 6 6.58 6.36 25.02
N THR A 7 7.03 5.20 24.56
CA THR A 7 6.15 4.13 24.07
C THR A 7 5.69 3.33 25.28
N LYS A 8 4.39 3.44 25.62
CA LYS A 8 3.73 2.54 26.57
C LYS A 8 3.63 1.17 25.92
N ASP A 9 4.56 0.29 26.28
CA ASP A 9 4.47 -1.15 26.04
C ASP A 9 3.39 -1.73 26.94
N ALA A 10 2.20 -1.90 26.37
CA ALA A 10 1.14 -2.69 26.96
C ALA A 10 0.76 -3.77 25.95
N ASP A 11 1.25 -4.99 26.15
CA ASP A 11 0.39 -6.17 26.13
C ASP A 11 1.17 -7.39 26.63
N GLY A 12 0.78 -7.89 27.81
CA GLY A 12 1.25 -9.16 28.30
C GLY A 12 0.62 -10.29 27.49
N ARG A 13 1.45 -11.14 26.86
CA ARG A 13 1.31 -12.61 26.84
C ARG A 13 2.46 -13.27 26.07
N ARG A 14 3.18 -14.09 26.85
CA ARG A 14 3.94 -15.31 26.50
C ARG A 14 5.20 -15.15 25.64
N GLY A 15 6.31 -15.47 26.31
CA GLY A 15 7.62 -15.73 25.72
C GLY A 15 7.60 -16.94 24.81
N GLY A 16 8.45 -16.85 23.80
CA GLY A 16 8.63 -17.78 22.70
C GLY A 16 9.24 -16.98 21.56
N ASP A 17 10.29 -17.50 20.92
CA ASP A 17 11.07 -16.84 19.87
C ASP A 17 10.13 -16.30 18.78
N ARG A 18 9.79 -15.00 18.84
CA ARG A 18 8.79 -14.41 17.95
C ARG A 18 9.47 -14.21 16.61
N LYS A 19 9.10 -15.04 15.63
CA LYS A 19 9.43 -14.76 14.23
C LYS A 19 9.06 -13.31 13.91
N LYS A 20 10.00 -12.58 13.30
CA LYS A 20 9.86 -11.17 12.93
C LYS A 20 8.50 -10.95 12.27
N SER A 21 7.76 -9.93 12.73
CA SER A 21 6.43 -9.66 12.22
C SER A 21 6.52 -9.18 10.77
N VAL A 22 6.06 -10.01 9.84
CA VAL A 22 5.96 -9.63 8.42
C VAL A 22 4.60 -8.99 8.18
N SER A 23 4.59 -7.79 7.59
CA SER A 23 3.36 -7.08 7.29
C SER A 23 2.52 -7.83 6.24
N LYS A 24 1.19 -7.70 6.34
CA LYS A 24 0.26 -8.37 5.41
C LYS A 24 0.51 -7.95 3.95
N SER A 25 0.84 -6.68 3.72
CA SER A 25 1.22 -6.16 2.39
C SER A 25 2.45 -6.85 1.81
N VAL A 26 3.49 -7.08 2.61
CA VAL A 26 4.71 -7.77 2.17
C VAL A 26 4.43 -9.24 1.86
N LYS A 27 3.59 -9.91 2.67
CA LYS A 27 3.21 -11.31 2.41
C LYS A 27 2.49 -11.52 1.08
N VAL A 28 1.72 -10.54 0.61
CA VAL A 28 0.96 -10.63 -0.64
C VAL A 28 1.62 -9.88 -1.81
N GLY A 29 2.80 -9.26 -1.60
CA GLY A 29 3.52 -8.53 -2.63
C GLY A 29 2.80 -7.28 -3.16
N LEU A 30 1.93 -6.66 -2.35
CA LEU A 30 1.20 -5.44 -2.75
C LEU A 30 1.85 -4.20 -2.13
N GLN A 31 2.08 -3.17 -2.96
CA GLN A 31 2.59 -1.86 -2.52
C GLN A 31 1.56 -1.11 -1.65
N PHE A 32 0.28 -1.41 -1.84
CA PHE A 32 -0.79 -0.79 -1.05
C PHE A 32 -0.88 -1.39 0.37
N PRO A 33 -1.19 -0.58 1.39
CA PRO A 33 -1.24 -1.00 2.79
C PRO A 33 -2.52 -1.81 3.12
N VAL A 34 -2.44 -3.14 3.00
CA VAL A 34 -3.55 -4.08 3.24
C VAL A 34 -4.01 -4.04 4.71
N GLY A 35 -3.07 -3.86 5.64
CA GLY A 35 -3.38 -3.78 7.08
C GLY A 35 -4.23 -2.56 7.45
N CYS A 36 -4.00 -1.42 6.79
CA CYS A 36 -4.78 -0.20 7.00
C CYS A 36 -6.19 -0.36 6.42
N ILE A 37 -6.29 -0.92 5.21
CA ILE A 37 -7.57 -1.17 4.55
C ILE A 37 -8.46 -2.08 5.40
N ALA A 38 -7.90 -3.13 5.99
CA ALA A 38 -8.64 -4.00 6.91
C ALA A 38 -9.26 -3.22 8.09
N ARG A 39 -8.48 -2.33 8.73
CA ARG A 39 -8.97 -1.48 9.83
C ARG A 39 -10.06 -0.51 9.38
N PHE A 40 -9.95 0.06 8.18
CA PHE A 40 -10.98 0.95 7.65
C PHE A 40 -12.29 0.21 7.35
N LEU A 41 -12.20 -1.02 6.87
CA LEU A 41 -13.37 -1.84 6.64
C LEU A 41 -14.09 -2.20 7.95
N GLU A 42 -13.33 -2.49 9.02
CA GLU A 42 -13.89 -2.74 10.37
C GLU A 42 -14.54 -1.48 10.96
N LYS A 43 -13.87 -0.33 10.87
CA LYS A 43 -14.39 0.97 11.36
C LYS A 43 -15.61 1.46 10.58
N GLY A 44 -15.76 1.07 9.32
CA GLY A 44 -16.90 1.43 8.49
C GLY A 44 -18.15 0.61 8.74
N HIS A 45 -18.09 -0.43 9.58
CA HIS A 45 -19.22 -1.32 9.89
C HIS A 45 -19.90 -1.90 8.62
N TYR A 46 -19.16 -2.11 7.53
CA TYR A 46 -19.70 -2.59 6.26
C TYR A 46 -20.25 -4.01 6.30
N ALA A 47 -19.77 -4.82 7.25
CA ALA A 47 -20.25 -6.18 7.51
C ALA A 47 -19.97 -6.57 8.96
N GLN A 48 -20.74 -7.53 9.48
CA GLN A 48 -20.56 -8.04 10.85
C GLN A 48 -19.21 -8.77 11.03
N ARG A 49 -18.71 -9.40 9.96
CA ARG A 49 -17.38 -10.05 9.92
C ARG A 49 -16.73 -9.79 8.58
N ILE A 50 -15.44 -9.47 8.61
CA ILE A 50 -14.67 -9.19 7.41
C ILE A 50 -13.71 -10.35 7.16
N GLY A 51 -13.89 -11.03 6.02
CA GLY A 51 -13.02 -12.12 5.61
C GLY A 51 -11.60 -11.63 5.34
N THR A 52 -10.59 -12.47 5.58
CA THR A 52 -9.17 -12.11 5.42
C THR A 52 -8.83 -11.71 3.97
N GLY A 53 -9.56 -12.24 2.99
CA GLY A 53 -9.38 -11.94 1.56
C GLY A 53 -9.96 -10.59 1.12
N ALA A 54 -10.94 -10.03 1.83
CA ALA A 54 -11.59 -8.78 1.46
C ALA A 54 -10.61 -7.58 1.34
N PRO A 55 -9.76 -7.29 2.35
CA PRO A 55 -8.80 -6.20 2.24
C PRO A 55 -7.69 -6.47 1.20
N ILE A 56 -7.38 -7.73 0.92
CA ILE A 56 -6.37 -8.11 -0.10
C ILE A 56 -6.93 -7.85 -1.50
N TYR A 57 -8.17 -8.25 -1.75
CA TYR A 57 -8.85 -8.02 -3.01
C TYR A 57 -8.98 -6.52 -3.30
N LEU A 58 -9.43 -5.74 -2.31
CA LEU A 58 -9.56 -4.30 -2.47
C LEU A 58 -8.21 -3.62 -2.76
N ALA A 59 -7.15 -4.00 -2.04
CA ALA A 59 -5.81 -3.49 -2.31
C ALA A 59 -5.30 -3.84 -3.72
N ALA A 60 -5.60 -5.04 -4.23
CA ALA A 60 -5.22 -5.46 -5.56
C ALA A 60 -5.94 -4.66 -6.66
N VAL A 61 -7.25 -4.43 -6.50
CA VAL A 61 -8.05 -3.63 -7.44
C VAL A 61 -7.56 -2.18 -7.48
N LEU A 62 -7.31 -1.58 -6.31
CA LEU A 62 -6.77 -0.23 -6.22
C LEU A 62 -5.41 -0.12 -6.93
N LYS A 63 -4.50 -1.08 -6.70
CA LYS A 63 -3.20 -1.13 -7.38
C LYS A 63 -3.36 -1.19 -8.90
N TYR A 64 -4.25 -2.06 -9.39
CA TYR A 64 -4.49 -2.21 -10.81
C TYR A 64 -5.01 -0.91 -11.43
N LEU A 65 -5.98 -0.27 -10.78
CA LEU A 65 -6.58 0.97 -11.27
C LEU A 65 -5.54 2.10 -11.31
N THR A 66 -4.77 2.28 -10.23
CA THR A 66 -3.69 3.27 -10.16
C THR A 66 -2.63 3.02 -11.24
N ALA A 67 -2.18 1.77 -11.41
CA ALA A 67 -1.21 1.42 -12.45
C ALA A 67 -1.74 1.71 -13.86
N LYS A 68 -3.02 1.41 -14.13
CA LYS A 68 -3.65 1.66 -15.42
C LYS A 68 -3.75 3.17 -15.71
N VAL A 69 -4.20 3.97 -14.74
CA VAL A 69 -4.31 5.43 -14.89
C VAL A 69 -2.94 6.08 -15.09
N ILE A 70 -1.93 5.67 -14.31
CA ILE A 70 -0.54 6.16 -14.45
C ILE A 70 0.03 5.75 -15.81
N SER A 71 -0.21 4.53 -16.26
CA SER A 71 0.26 4.06 -17.56
C SER A 71 -0.43 4.80 -18.71
N GLN A 72 -1.74 5.08 -18.60
CA GLN A 72 -2.47 5.83 -19.63
C GLN A 72 -2.04 7.30 -19.67
N SER A 73 -1.81 7.94 -18.53
CA SER A 73 -1.37 9.34 -18.48
C SER A 73 0.06 9.53 -18.98
N THR A 74 0.98 8.62 -18.64
CA THR A 74 2.35 8.64 -19.16
C THR A 74 2.41 8.27 -20.65
N PHE A 75 1.52 7.40 -21.14
CA PHE A 75 1.38 7.08 -22.56
C PHE A 75 0.95 8.28 -23.41
N LEU A 76 0.04 9.14 -22.91
CA LEU A 76 -0.36 10.36 -23.62
C LEU A 76 0.77 11.41 -23.69
N ARG A 77 1.70 11.42 -22.73
CA ARG A 77 2.92 12.25 -22.81
C ARG A 77 3.91 11.76 -23.86
N SER A 78 3.85 10.48 -24.25
CA SER A 78 4.71 9.92 -25.30
C SER A 78 4.21 10.22 -26.72
N LYS A 79 2.95 10.64 -26.91
CA LYS A 79 2.41 10.99 -28.24
C LYS A 79 2.58 12.46 -28.63
N HIS A 80 3.11 13.31 -27.73
CA HIS A 80 3.38 14.73 -28.02
C HIS A 80 4.86 15.12 -27.79
N ILE A 81 5.79 14.17 -27.98
CA ILE A 81 7.21 14.50 -28.09
C ILE A 81 7.83 13.70 -29.24
N PRO A 82 7.75 14.21 -30.48
CA PRO A 82 8.77 13.87 -31.46
C PRO A 82 9.16 15.09 -32.30
N PHE A 83 10.30 15.73 -31.99
CA PHE A 83 11.32 16.17 -32.98
C PHE A 83 12.47 16.99 -32.38
N ILE A 84 12.27 17.68 -31.25
CA ILE A 84 13.27 18.66 -30.77
C ILE A 84 14.53 18.02 -30.18
N TYR A 85 14.47 16.80 -29.63
CA TYR A 85 15.61 16.19 -28.93
C TYR A 85 16.57 15.36 -29.81
N ILE A 86 16.40 15.36 -31.14
CA ILE A 86 17.29 14.62 -32.07
C ILE A 86 18.27 15.53 -32.83
N PHE A 87 18.06 16.86 -32.83
CA PHE A 87 18.90 17.79 -33.62
C PHE A 87 20.00 18.52 -32.82
N ASN A 88 20.19 18.20 -31.53
CA ASN A 88 21.23 18.82 -30.69
C ASN A 88 22.39 17.85 -30.40
N PHE A 89 22.77 17.07 -31.42
CA PHE A 89 23.96 16.21 -31.39
C PHE A 89 24.60 16.12 -32.79
N TRP A 90 24.82 17.28 -33.40
CA TRP A 90 25.85 17.53 -34.41
C TRP A 90 26.34 18.97 -34.20
#